data_AF-A0A1G7Q2G1-F1
#
_entry.id   AF-A0A1G7Q2G1-F1
#
_cell.length_a   1.000
_cell.length_b   1.000
_cell.length_c   1.000
_cell.angle_alpha   90.00
_cell.angle_beta   90.00
_cell.angle_gamma   90.00
#
_symmetry.space_group_name_H-M   'P 1'
#
loop_
_entity.id
_entity.type
_entity.pdbx_description
1 polymer ?
#
loop_
_entity_poly.entity_id
_entity_poly.type
_entity_poly.pdbx_seq_one_letter_code
_entity_poly.pdbx_strand_id
1 'polypeptide(L)'
;MTTRSVEELDEVIDQTLREAELVHEHPGPGVWLVDLPGTKKLKTVCGLSVGEHALRVEAFVCRQPDENREQLWTFLLQHNARMYGVSYSIDNVGDVYLTGRLPHAAVTPEELDRILGSVLSYADDHFNTMLEIGFGTSIRREWDWRVKRGESLRNLEAFAAFADPTRRPDADPSRRSADGVPSGE
;
A
#
# COMPACT_ATOMS: atom_id res chain seq x y z
N MET A 1 15.09 -0.97 34.03
CA MET A 1 14.85 -0.79 32.60
C MET A 1 16.17 -0.32 32.00
N THR A 2 16.82 -1.18 31.22
CA THR A 2 18.07 -0.82 30.53
C THR A 2 17.68 0.03 29.33
N THR A 3 17.96 1.32 29.40
CA THR A 3 17.74 2.23 28.27
C THR A 3 18.85 1.97 27.25
N ARG A 4 18.50 1.50 26.05
CA ARG A 4 19.45 1.34 24.95
C ARG A 4 19.77 2.72 24.37
N SER A 5 21.03 2.98 24.04
CA SER A 5 21.41 4.25 23.43
C SER A 5 20.94 4.30 21.96
N VAL A 6 20.88 5.50 21.37
CA VAL A 6 20.59 5.64 19.93
C VAL A 6 21.64 4.91 19.09
N GLU A 7 22.92 5.01 19.47
CA GLU A 7 24.06 4.37 18.79
C GLU A 7 23.90 2.84 18.79
N GLU A 8 23.55 2.24 19.92
CA GLU A 8 23.32 0.79 20.03
C GLU A 8 22.15 0.32 19.16
N LEU A 9 21.09 1.11 19.06
CA LEU A 9 19.93 0.79 18.23
C LEU A 9 20.23 0.96 16.74
N ASP A 10 21.00 1.99 16.40
CA ASP A 10 21.44 2.28 15.04
C ASP A 10 22.30 1.15 14.48
N GLU A 11 23.24 0.62 15.28
CA GLU A 11 24.07 -0.51 14.91
C GLU A 11 23.26 -1.80 14.67
N VAL A 12 22.25 -2.08 15.50
CA VAL A 12 21.35 -3.22 15.27
C VAL A 12 20.59 -3.07 13.95
N ILE A 13 20.10 -1.88 13.65
CA ILE A 13 19.37 -1.62 12.40
C ILE A 13 20.32 -1.78 11.20
N ASP A 14 21.50 -1.16 11.23
CA ASP A 14 22.52 -1.29 10.16
C ASP A 14 22.85 -2.75 9.87
N GLN A 15 23.18 -3.52 10.92
CA GLN A 15 23.53 -4.92 10.79
C GLN A 15 22.37 -5.72 10.18
N THR A 16 21.15 -5.54 10.70
CA THR A 16 19.96 -6.26 10.23
C THR A 16 19.69 -5.97 8.75
N LEU A 17 19.73 -4.70 8.34
CA LEU A 17 19.46 -4.31 6.96
C LEU A 17 20.51 -4.82 5.99
N ARG A 18 21.78 -4.85 6.40
CA ARG A 18 22.89 -5.41 5.60
C ARG A 18 22.79 -6.92 5.46
N GLU A 19 22.50 -7.64 6.54
CA GLU A 19 22.34 -9.10 6.53
C GLU A 19 21.13 -9.53 5.68
N ALA A 20 20.06 -8.73 5.68
CA ALA A 20 18.90 -8.94 4.82
C ALA A 20 19.11 -8.46 3.37
N GLU A 21 20.29 -7.93 3.03
CA GLU A 21 20.64 -7.37 1.71
C GLU A 21 19.63 -6.32 1.19
N LEU A 22 19.00 -5.57 2.11
CA LEU A 22 18.03 -4.55 1.76
C LEU A 22 18.74 -3.28 1.29
N VAL A 23 18.28 -2.72 0.17
CA VAL A 23 18.75 -1.40 -0.28
C VAL A 23 18.22 -0.34 0.70
N HIS A 24 19.12 0.48 1.22
CA HIS A 24 18.75 1.50 2.20
C HIS A 24 19.67 2.73 2.15
N GLU A 25 19.16 3.84 2.67
CA GLU A 25 19.91 5.05 2.96
C GLU A 25 19.95 5.28 4.48
N HIS A 26 21.04 5.87 4.97
CA HIS A 26 21.22 6.28 6.37
C HIS A 26 21.51 7.78 6.45
N PRO A 27 20.48 8.65 6.38
CA PRO A 27 20.68 10.10 6.33
C PRO A 27 21.25 10.71 7.61
N GLY A 28 21.19 9.99 8.74
CA GLY A 28 21.75 10.42 10.01
C GLY A 28 21.52 9.38 11.12
N PRO A 29 22.11 9.60 12.32
CA PRO A 29 22.03 8.65 13.42
C PRO A 29 20.58 8.29 13.78
N GLY A 30 20.28 6.99 13.77
CA GLY A 30 18.96 6.46 14.08
C GLY A 30 17.91 6.66 12.99
N VAL A 31 18.27 7.18 11.81
CA VAL A 31 17.32 7.46 10.71
C VAL A 31 17.69 6.65 9.48
N TRP A 32 16.78 5.78 9.05
CA TRP A 32 16.98 4.89 7.91
C TRP A 32 15.83 4.99 6.94
N LEU A 33 16.12 4.91 5.64
CA LEU A 33 15.14 4.78 4.57
C LEU A 33 15.39 3.46 3.85
N VAL A 34 14.46 2.53 3.95
CA VAL A 34 14.62 1.15 3.45
C VAL A 34 13.73 0.94 2.24
N ASP A 35 14.30 0.45 1.15
CA ASP A 35 13.58 0.10 -0.06
C ASP A 35 13.02 -1.32 0.05
N LEU A 36 11.70 -1.42 0.14
CA LEU A 36 10.99 -2.70 0.17
C LEU A 36 10.42 -3.00 -1.24
N PRO A 37 10.87 -4.10 -1.89
CA PRO A 37 10.44 -4.44 -3.24
C PRO A 37 9.06 -5.10 -3.24
N GLY A 38 8.04 -4.36 -3.71
CA GLY A 38 6.67 -4.87 -3.85
C GLY A 38 6.37 -5.44 -5.23
N THR A 39 5.27 -6.18 -5.35
CA THR A 39 4.82 -6.76 -6.63
C THR A 39 3.78 -5.85 -7.29
N LYS A 40 2.76 -5.45 -6.54
CA LYS A 40 1.68 -4.54 -7.00
C LYS A 40 2.13 -3.09 -6.87
N LYS A 41 2.61 -2.71 -5.69
CA LYS A 41 3.27 -1.43 -5.41
C LYS A 41 4.77 -1.64 -5.56
N LEU A 42 5.24 -1.57 -6.81
CA LEU A 42 6.62 -1.83 -7.27
C LEU A 42 7.73 -1.56 -6.25
N LYS A 43 7.61 -0.46 -5.50
CA LYS A 43 8.52 -0.10 -4.43
C LYS A 43 7.78 0.61 -3.29
N THR A 44 8.14 0.25 -2.06
CA THR A 44 7.72 0.96 -0.84
C THR A 44 8.95 1.40 -0.07
N VAL A 45 9.09 2.71 0.16
CA VAL A 45 10.13 3.24 1.04
C VAL A 45 9.59 3.23 2.47
N CYS A 46 10.30 2.55 3.36
CA CYS A 46 10.00 2.45 4.78
C CYS A 46 11.03 3.26 5.58
N GLY A 47 10.57 4.30 6.27
CA GLY A 47 11.35 5.07 7.21
C GLY A 47 11.40 4.41 8.58
N LEU A 48 12.60 4.23 9.12
CA LEU A 48 12.85 3.88 10.50
C LEU A 48 13.49 5.08 11.20
N SER A 49 12.97 5.50 12.34
CA SER A 49 13.51 6.65 13.07
C SER A 49 13.53 6.41 14.58
N VAL A 50 14.72 6.32 15.16
CA VAL A 50 14.92 6.15 16.60
C VAL A 50 14.62 7.48 17.29
N GLY A 51 13.50 7.53 18.00
CA GLY A 51 13.16 8.64 18.89
C GLY A 51 13.59 8.38 20.33
N GLU A 52 13.29 9.34 21.20
CA GLU A 52 13.66 9.32 22.63
C GLU A 52 13.16 8.07 23.39
N HIS A 53 12.02 7.51 22.99
CA HIS A 53 11.36 6.41 23.72
C HIS A 53 11.00 5.21 22.86
N ALA A 54 11.07 5.34 21.53
CA ALA A 54 10.60 4.33 20.62
C ALA A 54 11.26 4.46 19.24
N LEU A 55 11.35 3.34 18.54
CA LEU A 55 11.55 3.32 17.09
C LEU A 55 10.23 3.64 16.41
N ARG A 56 10.20 4.68 15.57
CA ARG A 56 9.09 4.99 14.68
C ARG A 56 9.30 4.27 13.35
N VAL A 57 8.22 3.73 12.82
CA VAL A 57 8.13 3.12 11.49
C VAL A 57 7.11 3.91 10.69
N GLU A 58 7.45 4.32 9.48
CA GLU A 58 6.55 5.07 8.60
C GLU A 58 6.78 4.71 7.14
N ALA A 59 5.72 4.39 6.39
CA ALA A 59 5.81 4.12 4.96
C ALA A 59 4.65 4.75 4.21
N PHE A 60 4.97 5.48 3.13
CA PHE A 60 3.96 6.07 2.27
C PHE A 60 3.30 5.01 1.36
N VAL A 61 1.97 4.95 1.39
CA VAL A 61 1.16 3.99 0.63
C VAL A 61 0.63 4.62 -0.66
N CYS A 62 -0.23 5.63 -0.55
CA CYS A 62 -0.81 6.32 -1.70
C CYS A 62 -1.23 7.75 -1.35
N ARG A 63 -1.42 8.57 -2.40
CA ARG A 63 -1.95 9.93 -2.25
C ARG A 63 -3.39 9.87 -1.77
N GLN A 64 -3.92 11.00 -1.29
CA GLN A 64 -5.34 11.13 -0.98
C GLN A 64 -6.21 10.63 -2.17
N PRO A 65 -7.33 9.94 -1.90
CA PRO A 65 -8.16 9.43 -2.98
C PRO A 65 -8.93 10.57 -3.67
N ASP A 66 -9.11 10.45 -4.98
CA ASP A 66 -9.88 11.37 -5.82
C ASP A 66 -11.39 11.25 -5.54
N GLU A 67 -11.85 10.05 -5.16
CA GLU A 67 -13.26 9.72 -4.90
C GLU A 67 -13.41 8.73 -3.73
N ASN A 68 -14.65 8.55 -3.24
CA ASN A 68 -15.00 7.54 -2.23
C ASN A 68 -14.15 7.54 -0.93
N ARG A 69 -13.74 8.73 -0.44
CA ARG A 69 -12.92 8.91 0.79
C ARG A 69 -13.42 8.09 1.98
N GLU A 70 -14.70 8.21 2.31
CA GLU A 70 -15.30 7.53 3.46
C GLU A 70 -15.23 6.00 3.32
N GLN A 71 -15.43 5.48 2.11
CA GLN A 71 -15.31 4.06 1.82
C GLN A 71 -13.86 3.60 1.97
N LEU A 72 -12.89 4.37 1.45
CA LEU A 72 -11.48 4.03 1.60
C LEU A 72 -11.08 4.04 3.08
N TRP A 73 -11.44 5.07 3.85
CA TRP A 73 -11.11 5.14 5.27
C TRP A 73 -11.76 4.03 6.09
N THR A 74 -13.01 3.68 5.78
CA THR A 74 -13.70 2.53 6.39
C THR A 74 -12.92 1.25 6.10
N PHE A 75 -12.49 1.04 4.86
CA PHE A 75 -11.66 -0.09 4.47
C PHE A 75 -10.34 -0.12 5.28
N LEU A 76 -9.62 1.01 5.37
CA LEU A 76 -8.37 1.09 6.13
C LEU A 76 -8.59 0.73 7.62
N LEU A 77 -9.60 1.31 8.25
CA LEU A 77 -9.93 1.08 9.66
C LEU A 77 -10.33 -0.37 9.94
N GLN A 78 -11.09 -1.01 9.04
CA GLN A 78 -11.47 -2.41 9.18
C GLN A 78 -10.27 -3.36 9.13
N HIS A 79 -9.22 -3.01 8.39
CA HIS A 79 -8.02 -3.83 8.27
C HIS A 79 -7.07 -3.68 9.47
N ASN A 80 -7.00 -2.48 10.05
CA ASN A 80 -6.11 -2.19 11.20
C ASN A 80 -6.26 -3.19 12.36
N ALA A 81 -7.47 -3.73 12.60
CA ALA A 81 -7.73 -4.69 13.67
C ALA A 81 -6.96 -6.02 13.55
N ARG A 82 -6.43 -6.34 12.36
CA ARG A 82 -5.72 -7.59 12.06
C ARG A 82 -4.22 -7.39 11.76
N MET A 83 -3.74 -6.15 11.86
CA MET A 83 -2.38 -5.80 11.47
C MET A 83 -1.40 -5.95 12.62
N TYR A 84 -0.16 -6.25 12.29
CA TYR A 84 0.94 -6.37 13.24
C TYR A 84 1.88 -5.16 13.15
N GLY A 85 2.15 -4.54 14.31
CA GLY A 85 3.20 -3.53 14.51
C GLY A 85 2.98 -2.16 13.84
N VAL A 86 2.25 -2.11 12.72
CA VAL A 86 1.86 -0.91 11.99
C VAL A 86 0.36 -0.87 11.76
N SER A 87 -0.16 0.33 11.50
CA SER A 87 -1.55 0.56 11.14
C SER A 87 -1.64 1.62 10.06
N TYR A 88 -2.69 1.56 9.25
CA TYR A 88 -3.02 2.64 8.34
C TYR A 88 -3.34 3.91 9.11
N SER A 89 -2.79 5.01 8.63
CA SER A 89 -3.09 6.36 9.06
C SER A 89 -3.22 7.28 7.86
N ILE A 90 -3.78 8.45 8.09
CA ILE A 90 -3.88 9.52 7.09
C ILE A 90 -3.27 10.79 7.65
N ASP A 91 -2.64 11.58 6.79
CA ASP A 91 -2.17 12.91 7.15
C ASP A 91 -3.27 13.98 6.98
N ASN A 92 -2.91 15.25 7.17
CA ASN A 92 -3.85 16.36 7.10
C ASN A 92 -4.44 16.59 5.69
N VAL A 93 -3.76 16.16 4.62
CA VAL A 93 -4.28 16.27 3.25
C VAL A 93 -5.03 15.00 2.82
N GLY A 94 -4.85 13.90 3.55
CA GLY A 94 -5.51 12.61 3.34
C GLY A 94 -4.62 11.57 2.66
N ASP A 95 -3.31 11.83 2.55
CA ASP A 95 -2.35 10.83 2.06
C ASP A 95 -2.29 9.66 3.04
N VAL A 96 -2.21 8.45 2.51
CA VAL A 96 -2.28 7.21 3.29
C VAL A 96 -0.87 6.71 3.61
N TYR A 97 -0.65 6.40 4.88
CA TYR A 97 0.60 5.88 5.42
C TYR A 97 0.36 4.59 6.20
N LEU A 98 1.41 3.77 6.31
CA LEU A 98 1.55 2.79 7.39
C LEU A 98 2.43 3.40 8.47
N THR A 99 1.96 3.39 9.71
CA THR A 99 2.69 3.96 10.85
C THR A 99 2.74 2.99 12.01
N GLY A 100 3.90 2.88 12.67
CA GLY A 100 4.11 2.02 13.83
C GLY A 100 5.07 2.64 14.84
N ARG A 101 5.02 2.13 16.07
CA ARG A 101 5.97 2.47 17.14
C ARG A 101 6.36 1.22 17.91
N LEU A 102 7.65 1.00 18.05
CA LEU A 102 8.20 -0.11 18.83
C LEU A 102 9.01 0.43 20.01
N PRO A 103 8.89 -0.16 21.21
CA PRO A 103 9.80 0.17 22.30
C PRO A 103 11.23 -0.21 21.91
N HIS A 104 12.24 0.51 22.41
CA HIS A 104 13.65 0.21 22.11
C HIS A 104 14.06 -1.24 22.42
N ALA A 105 13.44 -1.86 23.42
CA ALA A 105 13.68 -3.26 23.78
C ALA A 105 13.25 -4.25 22.67
N ALA A 106 12.31 -3.85 21.80
CA ALA A 106 11.84 -4.65 20.67
C ALA A 106 12.65 -4.40 19.39
N VAL A 107 13.69 -3.55 19.42
CA VAL A 107 14.57 -3.35 18.26
C VAL A 107 15.60 -4.50 18.24
N THR A 108 15.18 -5.63 17.68
CA THR A 108 16.00 -6.82 17.42
C THR A 108 15.92 -7.18 15.95
N PRO A 109 16.88 -7.94 15.40
CA PRO A 109 16.84 -8.36 14.00
C PRO A 109 15.53 -9.05 13.61
N GLU A 110 15.03 -9.94 14.46
CA GLU A 110 13.81 -10.72 14.20
C GLU A 110 12.56 -9.84 14.19
N GLU A 111 12.52 -8.83 15.05
CA GLU A 111 11.36 -7.94 15.12
C GLU A 111 11.39 -6.89 14.00
N LEU A 112 12.58 -6.40 13.63
CA LEU A 112 12.77 -5.56 12.45
C LEU A 112 12.34 -6.29 11.18
N ASP A 113 12.75 -7.55 11.00
CA ASP A 113 12.31 -8.39 9.87
C ASP A 113 10.78 -8.50 9.80
N ARG A 114 10.12 -8.85 10.91
CA ARG A 114 8.66 -8.93 10.99
C ARG A 114 7.98 -7.62 10.63
N ILE A 115 8.50 -6.50 11.11
CA ILE A 115 7.95 -5.17 10.85
C ILE A 115 8.12 -4.77 9.39
N LEU A 116 9.30 -4.96 8.81
CA LEU A 116 9.56 -4.64 7.40
C LEU A 116 8.73 -5.53 6.48
N GLY A 117 8.62 -6.82 6.80
CA GLY A 117 7.72 -7.75 6.11
C GLY A 117 6.25 -7.32 6.21
N SER A 118 5.80 -6.91 7.40
CA SER A 118 4.44 -6.38 7.61
C SER A 118 4.18 -5.14 6.76
N VAL A 119 5.11 -4.17 6.76
CA VAL A 119 5.00 -2.95 5.94
C VAL A 119 4.90 -3.31 4.46
N LEU A 120 5.77 -4.20 3.97
CA LEU A 120 5.76 -4.65 2.58
C LEU A 120 4.43 -5.30 2.22
N SER A 121 4.00 -6.32 2.98
CA SER A 121 2.76 -7.04 2.74
C SER A 121 1.56 -6.10 2.74
N TYR A 122 1.41 -5.23 3.74
CA TYR A 122 0.25 -4.36 3.82
C TYR A 122 0.24 -3.27 2.75
N ALA A 123 1.40 -2.71 2.41
CA ALA A 123 1.50 -1.72 1.35
C ALA A 123 1.25 -2.34 -0.04
N ASP A 124 1.57 -3.62 -0.25
CA ASP A 124 1.40 -4.30 -1.53
C ASP A 124 0.01 -4.95 -1.66
N ASP A 125 -0.41 -5.74 -0.67
CA ASP A 125 -1.57 -6.62 -0.77
C ASP A 125 -2.87 -5.88 -1.05
N HIS A 126 -3.07 -4.76 -0.36
CA HIS A 126 -4.28 -3.96 -0.44
C HIS A 126 -4.20 -2.84 -1.48
N PHE A 127 -3.04 -2.65 -2.14
CA PHE A 127 -2.79 -1.50 -3.01
C PHE A 127 -3.83 -1.34 -4.12
N ASN A 128 -4.10 -2.42 -4.85
CA ASN A 128 -5.06 -2.37 -5.96
C ASN A 128 -6.48 -2.07 -5.48
N THR A 129 -6.90 -2.63 -4.35
CA THR A 129 -8.22 -2.34 -3.77
C THR A 129 -8.33 -0.88 -3.34
N MET A 130 -7.28 -0.30 -2.75
CA MET A 130 -7.27 1.13 -2.44
C MET A 130 -7.38 2.00 -3.69
N LEU A 131 -6.69 1.60 -4.77
CA LEU A 131 -6.75 2.30 -6.05
C LEU A 131 -8.13 2.17 -6.73
N GLU A 132 -8.76 1.01 -6.64
CA GLU A 132 -10.11 0.78 -7.13
C GLU A 132 -11.14 1.66 -6.42
N ILE A 133 -11.06 1.75 -5.09
CA ILE A 133 -11.97 2.57 -4.30
C ILE A 133 -11.72 4.05 -4.58
N GLY A 134 -10.46 4.50 -4.50
CA GLY A 134 -10.10 5.91 -4.44
C GLY A 134 -9.85 6.59 -5.78
N PHE A 135 -9.58 5.82 -6.85
CA PHE A 135 -9.07 6.34 -8.12
C PHE A 135 -9.72 5.68 -9.35
N GLY A 136 -10.81 4.94 -9.18
CA GLY A 136 -11.43 4.15 -10.24
C GLY A 136 -11.78 4.97 -11.50
N THR A 137 -12.29 6.17 -11.34
CA THR A 137 -12.64 7.09 -12.44
C THR A 137 -11.40 7.56 -13.19
N SER A 138 -10.33 7.94 -12.48
CA SER A 138 -9.06 8.37 -13.06
C SER A 138 -8.39 7.21 -13.82
N ILE A 139 -8.41 5.99 -13.25
CA ILE A 139 -7.89 4.77 -13.88
C ILE A 139 -8.65 4.45 -15.17
N ARG A 140 -9.99 4.54 -15.17
CA ARG A 140 -10.80 4.35 -16.39
C ARG A 140 -10.43 5.34 -17.50
N ARG A 141 -10.28 6.62 -17.15
CA ARG A 141 -9.90 7.67 -18.12
C ARG A 141 -8.51 7.44 -18.70
N GLU A 142 -7.55 7.09 -17.86
CA GLU A 142 -6.19 6.76 -18.29
C GLU A 142 -6.18 5.53 -19.21
N TRP A 143 -6.95 4.49 -18.88
CA TRP A 143 -7.11 3.31 -19.73
C TRP A 143 -7.60 3.68 -21.14
N ASP A 144 -8.72 4.40 -21.22
CA ASP A 144 -9.31 4.83 -22.49
C ASP A 144 -8.34 5.70 -23.32
N TRP A 145 -7.56 6.55 -22.64
CA TRP A 145 -6.54 7.39 -23.28
C TRP A 145 -5.40 6.56 -23.89
N ARG A 146 -4.89 5.57 -23.16
CA ARG A 146 -3.81 4.69 -23.64
C ARG A 146 -4.25 3.82 -24.81
N VAL A 147 -5.45 3.24 -24.73
CA VAL A 147 -6.02 2.44 -25.84
C VAL A 147 -6.12 3.28 -27.12
N LYS A 148 -6.64 4.51 -27.03
CA LYS A 148 -6.78 5.40 -28.20
C LYS A 148 -5.45 5.77 -28.85
N ARG A 149 -4.36 5.77 -28.09
CA ARG A 149 -3.03 6.19 -28.56
C ARG A 149 -2.08 5.03 -28.86
N GLY A 150 -2.50 3.79 -28.57
CA GLY A 150 -1.63 2.61 -28.69
C GLY A 150 -0.50 2.58 -27.65
N GLU A 151 -0.69 3.24 -26.51
CA GLU A 151 0.28 3.26 -25.40
C GLU A 151 0.20 1.97 -24.58
N SER A 152 1.28 1.61 -23.89
CA SER A 152 1.34 0.36 -23.10
C SER A 152 0.39 0.38 -21.89
N LEU A 153 -0.39 -0.69 -21.72
CA LEU A 153 -1.31 -0.88 -20.58
C LEU A 153 -0.71 -1.68 -19.42
N ARG A 154 0.57 -2.06 -19.47
CA ARG A 154 1.19 -3.02 -18.52
C ARG A 154 0.90 -2.71 -17.04
N ASN A 155 0.96 -1.44 -16.65
CA ASN A 155 0.74 -1.03 -15.26
C ASN A 155 -0.75 -0.91 -14.88
N LEU A 156 -1.65 -0.93 -15.86
CA LEU A 156 -3.09 -0.88 -15.66
C LEU A 156 -3.76 -2.26 -15.77
N GLU A 157 -3.05 -3.29 -16.23
CA GLU A 157 -3.58 -4.65 -16.44
C GLU A 157 -4.28 -5.20 -15.20
N ALA A 158 -3.77 -4.89 -14.00
CA ALA A 158 -4.38 -5.28 -12.73
C ALA A 158 -5.82 -4.74 -12.54
N PHE A 159 -6.18 -3.66 -13.24
CA PHE A 159 -7.48 -2.98 -13.16
C PHE A 159 -8.38 -3.28 -14.37
N ALA A 160 -7.95 -4.14 -15.29
CA ALA A 160 -8.65 -4.42 -16.55
C ALA A 160 -10.12 -4.84 -16.34
N ALA A 161 -10.42 -5.56 -15.25
CA ALA A 161 -11.76 -6.06 -14.97
C ALA A 161 -12.83 -4.95 -14.88
N PHE A 162 -12.49 -3.76 -14.38
CA PHE A 162 -13.42 -2.62 -14.33
C PHE A 162 -13.01 -1.46 -15.26
N ALA A 163 -11.74 -1.39 -15.65
CA ALA A 163 -11.25 -0.35 -16.53
C ALA A 163 -11.60 -0.61 -18.00
N ASP A 164 -11.45 -1.85 -18.48
CA ASP A 164 -11.65 -2.24 -19.87
C ASP A 164 -13.15 -2.28 -20.23
N PRO A 165 -13.63 -1.42 -21.14
CA PRO A 165 -15.03 -1.42 -21.56
C PRO A 165 -15.53 -2.77 -22.09
N THR A 166 -14.65 -3.63 -22.60
CA THR A 166 -15.00 -4.95 -23.15
C THR A 166 -15.13 -6.04 -22.08
N ARG A 167 -14.62 -5.80 -20.87
CA ARG A 167 -14.62 -6.74 -19.74
C ARG A 167 -15.54 -6.31 -18.61
N ARG A 168 -16.06 -5.08 -18.65
CA ARG A 168 -17.09 -4.62 -17.71
C ARG A 168 -18.29 -5.58 -17.82
N PRO A 169 -18.80 -6.12 -16.70
CA PRO A 169 -20.10 -6.76 -16.73
C PRO A 169 -21.09 -5.73 -17.30
N ASP A 170 -21.87 -6.10 -18.32
CA ASP A 170 -22.96 -5.27 -18.80
C ASP A 170 -23.76 -4.79 -17.59
N ALA A 171 -23.72 -3.49 -17.31
CA ALA A 171 -24.43 -2.88 -16.20
C ALA A 171 -25.95 -2.90 -16.39
N ASP A 172 -26.43 -3.52 -17.47
CA ASP A 172 -27.83 -3.55 -17.86
C ASP A 172 -28.38 -4.98 -17.97
N PRO A 173 -28.95 -5.54 -16.89
CA PRO A 173 -29.67 -6.81 -16.95
C PRO A 173 -30.93 -6.74 -17.84
N SER A 174 -31.40 -5.55 -18.24
CA SER A 174 -32.61 -5.39 -19.07
C SER A 174 -32.40 -5.70 -20.56
N ARG A 175 -31.15 -5.81 -21.04
CA ARG A 175 -30.84 -6.22 -22.42
C ARG A 175 -30.87 -7.73 -22.67
N ARG A 176 -31.02 -8.56 -21.62
CA ARG A 176 -31.03 -10.03 -21.77
C ARG A 176 -32.41 -10.62 -22.13
N SER A 177 -33.44 -9.79 -22.29
CA SER A 177 -34.81 -10.25 -22.54
C SER A 177 -35.48 -9.46 -23.67
N ALA A 178 -34.96 -9.56 -24.89
CA ALA A 178 -35.65 -9.02 -26.07
C ALA A 178 -35.72 -10.00 -27.26
N ASP A 179 -35.03 -11.15 -27.22
CA ASP A 179 -35.10 -12.13 -28.31
C ASP A 179 -35.55 -13.49 -27.77
N GLY A 180 -36.81 -13.85 -28.06
CA GLY A 180 -37.25 -15.24 -27.93
C GLY A 180 -38.61 -15.47 -27.25
N VAL A 181 -39.66 -14.73 -27.62
CA VAL A 181 -41.03 -15.27 -27.50
C VAL A 181 -41.54 -15.48 -28.93
N PRO A 182 -41.66 -16.72 -29.42
CA PRO A 182 -42.44 -17.00 -30.61
C PRO A 182 -43.92 -16.87 -30.24
N SER A 183 -44.59 -15.91 -30.86
CA SER A 183 -46.05 -15.81 -30.93
C SER A 183 -46.65 -17.04 -31.61
N GLY A 184 -47.78 -17.55 -31.07
CA GLY A 184 -48.88 -18.38 -31.67
C GLY A 184 -48.58 -19.36 -32.82
N GLU A 185 -49.19 -20.55 -32.91
CA GLU A 185 -50.55 -21.00 -32.59
C GLU A 185 -50.54 -22.50 -32.24
#